data_AF-A0ABD7L1I1-F1
#
_entry.id   AF-A0ABD7L1I1-F1
#
_cell.length_a   1.000
_cell.length_b   1.000
_cell.length_c   1.000
_cell.angle_alpha   90.00
_cell.angle_beta   90.00
_cell.angle_gamma   90.00
#
_symmetry.space_group_name_H-M   'P 1'
#
loop_
_entity.id
_entity.type
_entity.pdbx_description
1 polymer ?
#
loop_
_entity_poly.entity_id
_entity_poly.type
_entity_poly.pdbx_seq_one_letter_code
_entity_poly.pdbx_strand_id
1 'polypeptide(L)'
;MTRFFFSLGSALMAFSYYLILWIDPTVLSHRASILGVLIAFFGLHIGLKRILNRHVRHVFCLFVTAGLFTFYRSFTDGNVFLYALIGLHGVVALTVLLTVPLSIERSEPK
;
A
#
# COMPACT_ATOMS: atom_id res chain seq x y z
N MET A 1 9.82 -17.22 -2.92
CA MET A 1 8.76 -17.27 -1.90
C MET A 1 8.89 -16.19 -0.82
N THR A 2 10.00 -16.10 -0.06
CA THR A 2 10.15 -15.15 1.06
C THR A 2 9.95 -13.67 0.69
N ARG A 3 10.53 -13.23 -0.44
CA ARG A 3 10.32 -11.87 -0.96
C ARG A 3 8.86 -11.59 -1.31
N PHE A 4 8.09 -12.62 -1.66
CA PHE A 4 6.67 -12.47 -1.95
C PHE A 4 5.85 -12.21 -0.69
N PHE A 5 6.02 -13.03 0.34
CA PHE A 5 5.31 -12.85 1.61
C PHE A 5 5.66 -11.52 2.28
N PHE A 6 6.92 -11.09 2.20
CA PHE A 6 7.33 -9.79 2.72
C PHE A 6 6.66 -8.62 1.99
N SER A 7 6.59 -8.68 0.66
CA SER A 7 5.93 -7.67 -0.17
C SER A 7 4.41 -7.66 0.04
N LEU A 8 3.79 -8.84 0.14
CA LEU A 8 2.36 -8.97 0.40
C LEU A 8 2.00 -8.46 1.80
N GLY A 9 2.74 -8.88 2.83
CA GLY A 9 2.54 -8.41 4.21
C GLY A 9 2.71 -6.90 4.32
N SER A 10 3.71 -6.33 3.63
CA SER A 10 3.93 -4.88 3.57
C SER A 10 2.77 -4.13 2.89
N ALA A 11 2.26 -4.63 1.77
CA ALA A 11 1.13 -4.03 1.06
C ALA A 11 -0.17 -4.13 1.87
N LEU A 12 -0.42 -5.28 2.52
CA LEU A 12 -1.57 -5.47 3.40
C LEU A 12 -1.49 -4.57 4.63
N MET A 13 -0.31 -4.43 5.25
CA MET A 13 -0.14 -3.55 6.42
C MET A 13 -0.40 -2.09 6.07
N ALA A 14 0.08 -1.63 4.90
CA ALA A 14 -0.20 -0.29 4.40
C ALA A 14 -1.70 -0.08 4.13
N PHE A 15 -2.38 -1.06 3.54
CA PHE A 15 -3.82 -1.01 3.28
C PHE A 15 -4.64 -1.01 4.58
N SER A 16 -4.30 -1.88 5.53
CA SER A 16 -4.96 -1.98 6.83
C SER A 16 -4.89 -0.69 7.63
N TYR A 17 -3.78 0.06 7.54
CA TYR A 17 -3.66 1.37 8.18
C TYR A 17 -4.77 2.33 7.73
N TYR A 18 -5.02 2.47 6.43
CA TYR A 18 -6.07 3.36 5.93
C TYR A 18 -7.49 2.83 6.18
N LEU A 19 -7.68 1.51 6.23
CA LEU A 19 -8.95 0.91 6.64
C LEU A 19 -9.27 1.21 8.11
N ILE A 20 -8.29 1.07 9.01
CA ILE A 20 -8.45 1.40 10.43
C ILE A 20 -8.78 2.89 10.57
N LEU A 21 -8.07 3.75 9.83
CA LEU A 21 -8.31 5.18 9.81
C LEU A 21 -9.74 5.55 9.38
N TRP A 22 -10.33 4.76 8.48
CA TRP A 22 -11.69 4.94 8.01
C TRP A 22 -12.74 4.42 8.99
N ILE A 23 -12.51 3.26 9.60
CA ILE A 23 -13.44 2.64 10.55
C ILE A 23 -13.54 3.45 11.84
N ASP A 24 -12.38 3.83 12.40
CA ASP A 24 -12.34 4.62 13.63
C ASP A 24 -11.13 5.56 13.64
N PRO A 25 -11.31 6.83 13.25
CA PRO A 25 -10.23 7.81 13.23
C PRO A 25 -9.74 8.19 14.64
N THR A 26 -10.49 7.84 15.71
CA THR A 26 -10.14 8.18 17.08
C THR A 26 -9.23 7.15 17.76
N VAL A 27 -9.14 5.94 17.19
CA VAL A 27 -8.26 4.86 17.68
C VAL A 27 -6.78 5.23 17.60
N LEU A 28 -6.40 6.07 16.63
CA LEU A 28 -5.01 6.47 16.43
C LEU A 28 -4.75 7.84 17.05
N SER A 29 -3.92 7.86 18.10
CA SER A 29 -3.36 9.11 18.62
C SER A 29 -2.67 9.90 17.50
N HIS A 30 -2.62 11.23 17.63
CA HIS A 30 -2.03 12.10 16.59
C HIS A 30 -0.61 11.66 16.17
N ARG A 31 0.23 11.25 17.14
CA ARG A 31 1.59 10.72 16.87
C ARG A 31 1.56 9.37 16.15
N ALA A 32 0.67 8.47 16.55
CA ALA A 32 0.50 7.18 15.91
C ALA A 32 -0.03 7.30 14.48
N SER A 33 -0.86 8.31 14.20
CA SER A 33 -1.35 8.58 12.84
C SER A 33 -0.19 8.94 11.89
N ILE A 34 0.76 9.77 12.34
CA ILE A 34 1.92 10.18 11.52
C ILE A 34 2.88 9.01 11.30
N LEU A 35 3.21 8.27 12.37
CA LEU A 35 4.10 7.10 12.27
C LEU A 35 3.49 5.99 11.40
N GLY A 36 2.18 5.75 11.54
CA GLY A 36 1.47 4.77 10.74
C GLY A 36 1.49 5.11 9.25
N VAL A 37 1.44 6.40 8.89
CA VAL A 37 1.57 6.82 7.48
C VAL A 37 2.95 6.52 6.92
N LEU A 38 4.02 6.71 7.69
CA LEU A 38 5.38 6.40 7.26
C LEU A 38 5.54 4.90 7.00
N ILE A 39 4.98 4.09 7.89
CA ILE A 39 4.94 2.63 7.75
C ILE A 39 4.15 2.24 6.49
N ALA A 40 2.99 2.86 6.26
CA ALA A 40 2.18 2.61 5.07
C ALA A 40 2.92 3.01 3.79
N PHE A 41 3.65 4.13 3.81
CA PHE A 41 4.50 4.59 2.72
C PHE A 41 5.61 3.60 2.38
N PHE A 42 6.29 3.10 3.40
CA PHE A 42 7.34 2.11 3.23
C PHE A 42 6.77 0.80 2.67
N GLY A 43 5.61 0.37 3.17
CA GLY A 43 4.92 -0.81 2.68
C GLY A 43 4.48 -0.69 1.22
N LEU A 44 3.94 0.48 0.85
CA LEU A 44 3.58 0.82 -0.52
C LEU A 44 4.81 0.81 -1.44
N HIS A 45 5.94 1.39 -1.01
CA HIS A 45 7.19 1.37 -1.78
C HIS A 45 7.65 -0.07 -2.09
N ILE A 46 7.62 -0.97 -1.11
CA ILE A 46 7.98 -2.37 -1.29
C ILE A 46 7.02 -3.07 -2.27
N GLY A 47 5.71 -2.83 -2.13
CA GLY A 47 4.69 -3.38 -3.04
C GLY A 47 4.86 -2.89 -4.48
N LEU A 48 5.00 -1.57 -4.67
CA LEU A 48 5.16 -0.94 -5.98
C LEU A 48 6.46 -1.34 -6.67
N LYS A 49 7.57 -1.49 -5.94
CA LYS A 49 8.85 -1.94 -6.50
C LYS A 49 8.75 -3.29 -7.21
N ARG A 50 7.79 -4.13 -6.81
CA ARG A 50 7.53 -5.42 -7.45
C ARG A 50 6.67 -5.32 -8.71
N ILE A 51 5.75 -4.36 -8.74
CA ILE A 51 4.76 -4.21 -9.81
C ILE A 51 5.31 -3.32 -10.94
N LEU A 52 6.02 -2.26 -10.58
CA LEU A 52 6.45 -1.21 -11.49
C LEU A 52 7.92 -1.34 -11.85
N ASN A 53 8.22 -1.72 -13.09
CA ASN A 53 9.59 -1.75 -13.62
C ASN A 53 10.16 -0.36 -13.94
N ARG A 54 9.33 0.68 -14.05
CA ARG A 54 9.79 2.05 -14.38
C ARG A 54 9.84 2.94 -13.15
N HIS A 55 11.04 3.45 -12.85
CA HIS A 55 11.31 4.35 -11.72
C HIS A 55 10.37 5.57 -11.69
N VAL A 56 10.12 6.20 -12.85
CA VAL A 56 9.24 7.38 -12.95
C VAL A 56 7.83 7.10 -12.45
N ARG A 57 7.23 5.96 -12.84
CA ARG A 57 5.86 5.59 -12.40
C ARG A 57 5.82 5.29 -10.91
N HIS A 58 6.87 4.65 -10.39
CA HIS A 58 6.98 4.36 -8.98
C HIS A 58 7.03 5.63 -8.13
N VAL A 59 7.92 6.57 -8.47
CA VAL A 59 8.02 7.86 -7.77
C VAL A 59 6.72 8.65 -7.89
N PHE A 60 6.09 8.65 -9.06
CA PHE A 60 4.80 9.30 -9.26
C PHE A 60 3.72 8.74 -8.34
N CYS A 61 3.57 7.41 -8.22
CA CYS A 61 2.60 6.81 -7.30
C CYS A 61 2.87 7.18 -5.84
N LEU A 62 4.15 7.21 -5.42
CA LEU A 62 4.51 7.66 -4.07
C LEU A 62 4.14 9.13 -3.87
N PHE A 63 4.44 9.99 -4.84
CA PHE A 63 4.11 11.41 -4.77
C PHE A 63 2.59 11.64 -4.69
N VAL A 64 1.80 10.95 -5.51
CA VAL A 64 0.34 11.00 -5.48
C VAL A 64 -0.19 10.56 -4.12
N THR A 65 0.37 9.49 -3.54
CA THR A 65 -0.03 9.01 -2.22
C THR A 65 0.24 10.05 -1.13
N ALA A 66 1.38 10.75 -1.20
CA ALA A 66 1.74 11.79 -0.24
C ALA A 66 0.76 12.95 -0.34
N GLY A 67 0.51 13.42 -1.58
CA GLY A 67 -0.45 14.49 -1.84
C GLY A 67 -1.86 14.16 -1.35
N LEU A 68 -2.35 12.95 -1.63
CA LEU A 68 -3.66 12.49 -1.15
C LEU A 68 -3.73 12.48 0.38
N PHE A 69 -2.68 12.02 1.06
CA PHE A 69 -2.65 12.04 2.53
C PHE A 69 -2.61 13.45 3.10
N THR A 70 -1.82 14.36 2.50
CA THR A 70 -1.82 15.77 2.88
C THR A 70 -3.20 16.38 2.70
N PHE A 71 -3.87 16.14 1.57
CA PHE A 71 -5.21 16.65 1.33
C PHE A 71 -6.25 16.07 2.30
N TYR A 72 -6.18 14.77 2.58
CA TYR A 72 -7.01 14.14 3.63
C TYR A 72 -6.89 14.86 4.98
N ARG A 73 -5.69 15.30 5.37
CA ARG A 73 -5.44 15.98 6.66
C ARG A 73 -5.74 17.48 6.65
N SER A 74 -5.67 18.12 5.49
CA SER A 74 -5.77 19.58 5.37
C SER A 74 -7.17 20.08 5.01
N PHE A 75 -8.00 19.28 4.33
CA PHE A 75 -9.36 19.68 3.95
C PHE A 75 -10.41 19.20 4.95
N THR A 76 -11.45 20.00 5.14
CA THR A 76 -12.58 19.69 6.05
C THR A 76 -13.36 18.45 5.62
N ASP A 77 -13.53 18.25 4.31
CA ASP A 77 -14.11 17.04 3.70
C ASP A 77 -13.02 16.09 3.17
N GLY A 78 -12.05 15.77 4.02
CA GLY A 78 -10.90 14.94 3.68
C GLY A 78 -11.23 13.51 3.23
N ASN A 79 -12.43 13.01 3.56
CA ASN A 79 -12.83 11.62 3.37
C ASN A 79 -12.74 11.12 1.92
N VAL A 80 -12.98 11.99 0.94
CA VAL A 80 -12.81 11.64 -0.49
C VAL A 80 -11.36 11.20 -0.79
N PHE A 81 -10.38 11.90 -0.20
CA PHE A 81 -8.97 11.55 -0.35
C PHE A 81 -8.61 10.27 0.42
N LEU A 82 -9.27 10.01 1.55
CA LEU A 82 -9.13 8.75 2.28
C LEU A 82 -9.62 7.56 1.45
N TYR A 83 -10.78 7.68 0.80
CA TYR A 83 -11.27 6.64 -0.10
C TYR A 83 -10.34 6.41 -1.29
N ALA A 84 -9.77 7.47 -1.86
CA ALA A 84 -8.76 7.36 -2.91
C ALA A 84 -7.49 6.63 -2.41
N LEU A 85 -7.04 6.91 -1.18
CA LEU A 85 -5.91 6.21 -0.55
C LEU A 85 -6.20 4.73 -0.32
N ILE A 86 -7.39 4.39 0.19
CA ILE A 86 -7.84 3.01 0.38
C ILE A 86 -7.86 2.28 -0.96
N GLY A 87 -8.47 2.90 -1.99
CA GLY A 87 -8.53 2.33 -3.33
C GLY A 87 -7.13 2.07 -3.91
N LEU A 88 -6.23 3.05 -3.82
CA LEU A 88 -4.86 2.92 -4.32
C LEU A 88 -4.10 1.78 -3.63
N HIS A 89 -4.14 1.73 -2.29
CA HIS A 89 -3.45 0.67 -1.54
C HIS A 89 -4.10 -0.69 -1.74
N GLY A 90 -5.43 -0.74 -1.89
CA GLY A 90 -6.17 -1.96 -2.20
C GLY A 90 -5.80 -2.53 -3.57
N VAL A 91 -5.70 -1.67 -4.60
CA VAL A 91 -5.23 -2.08 -5.93
C VAL A 91 -3.79 -2.60 -5.87
N VAL A 92 -2.90 -1.94 -5.12
CA VAL A 92 -1.52 -2.41 -4.96
C VAL A 92 -1.48 -3.76 -4.24
N ALA A 93 -2.20 -3.92 -3.13
CA ALA A 93 -2.27 -5.18 -2.40
C ALA A 93 -2.82 -6.32 -3.25
N LEU A 94 -3.91 -6.06 -3.99
CA LEU A 94 -4.49 -7.02 -4.93
C LEU A 94 -3.50 -7.38 -6.04
N THR A 95 -2.79 -6.41 -6.61
CA THR A 95 -1.81 -6.67 -7.65
C THR A 95 -0.64 -7.49 -7.11
N VAL A 96 -0.13 -7.19 -5.91
CA VAL A 96 0.90 -8.00 -5.25
C VAL A 96 0.39 -9.43 -5.03
N LEU A 97 -0.85 -9.59 -4.59
CA LEU A 97 -1.50 -10.90 -4.41
C LEU A 97 -1.60 -11.67 -5.74
N LEU A 98 -1.89 -10.99 -6.85
CA LEU A 98 -1.93 -11.63 -8.18
C LEU A 98 -0.54 -11.98 -8.73
N THR A 99 0.54 -11.43 -8.18
CA THR A 99 1.93 -11.81 -8.51
C THR A 99 2.45 -13.00 -7.70
N VAL A 100 1.55 -13.87 -7.19
CA VAL A 100 1.94 -15.15 -6.58
C VAL A 100 2.88 -15.88 -7.53
N PRO A 101 4.08 -16.27 -7.07
CA PRO A 101 4.95 -17.12 -7.89
C PRO A 101 4.25 -18.46 -8.07
N LEU A 102 3.77 -18.73 -9.27
CA LEU A 102 3.27 -20.04 -9.67
C LEU A 102 4.49 -20.98 -9.73
N SER A 103 4.76 -21.70 -8.63
CA SER A 103 5.64 -22.87 -8.64
C SER A 103 4.93 -24.00 -9.39
N ILE A 104 4.79 -23.87 -10.71
CA ILE A 104 4.40 -24.98 -11.57
C ILE A 104 5.70 -25.74 -11.86
N GLU A 105 6.01 -26.65 -10.93
CA GLU A 105 6.41 -28.03 -11.21
C GLU A 105 6.90 -28.28 -12.65
N ARG A 106 8.18 -28.01 -12.91
CA ARG A 106 8.90 -28.60 -14.05
C ARG A 106 9.57 -29.88 -13.56
N SER A 107 8.79 -30.89 -13.24
CA SER A 107 9.28 -32.27 -13.22
C SER A 107 9.47 -32.68 -14.68
N GLU A 108 10.69 -32.54 -15.17
CA GLU A 108 11.10 -33.08 -16.47
C GLU A 108 10.87 -34.60 -16.47
N PRO A 109 10.13 -35.16 -17.45
CA PRO A 109 10.17 -36.60 -17.66
C PRO A 109 11.56 -36.97 -18.20
N LYS A 110 12.30 -37.80 -17.45
CA LYS A 110 13.45 -38.56 -17.95
C LYS A 110 12.99 -39.83 -18.64
#